data_AF-A0A7X0P8I9-F1
#
_entry.id   AF-A0A7X0P8I9-F1
#
_cell.length_a   1.000
_cell.length_b   1.000
_cell.length_c   1.000
_cell.angle_alpha   90.00
_cell.angle_beta   90.00
_cell.angle_gamma   90.00
#
_symmetry.space_group_name_H-M   'P 1'
#
loop_
_entity.id
_entity.type
_entity.pdbx_description
1 polymer ?
#
loop_
_entity_poly.entity_id
_entity_poly.type
_entity_poly.pdbx_seq_one_letter_code
_entity_poly.pdbx_strand_id
1 'polypeptide(L)'
;MIRREQVEVTREHALNAHRSVRDHMSRCRPCTKEPIPCELGSMLQRGAGKISREAADALAAYLPPGTEVTYQGDRPEYRGRTFVVVGLAPRTPWIGYVLRGSGIRPFFATLPNVQPSSREAQQRNRLEAVKRTVAVCCAVLAQHMVYLDVKTERSDTGVICVTWSSAEFVGAENRATSESGKQSGQYIAGALYLLQALRAHTQRRSWDDVARVAHNAQKLADHAGVRV
;
A
#
# COMPACT_ATOMS: atom_id res chain seq x y z
N MET A 1 -1.12 1.49 5.09
CA MET A 1 -1.78 0.77 3.97
C MET A 1 -3.27 0.79 4.22
N ILE A 2 -4.10 1.17 3.24
CA ILE A 2 -5.57 1.15 3.38
C ILE A 2 -6.05 -0.30 3.46
N ARG A 3 -6.98 -0.59 4.38
CA ARG A 3 -7.57 -1.92 4.54
C ARG A 3 -8.66 -2.16 3.50
N ARG A 4 -8.86 -3.42 3.10
CA ARG A 4 -9.86 -3.80 2.08
C ARG A 4 -11.26 -3.31 2.46
N GLU A 5 -11.64 -3.45 3.73
CA GLU A 5 -12.95 -3.07 4.26
C GLU A 5 -13.17 -1.55 4.10
N GLN A 6 -12.14 -0.75 4.32
CA GLN A 6 -12.20 0.71 4.16
C GLN A 6 -12.46 1.10 2.70
N VAL A 7 -11.88 0.38 1.74
CA VAL A 7 -12.14 0.59 0.29
C VAL A 7 -13.55 0.16 -0.08
N GLU A 8 -14.05 -0.93 0.50
CA GLU A 8 -15.40 -1.41 0.23
C GLU A 8 -16.46 -0.42 0.75
N VAL A 9 -16.24 0.17 1.93
CA VAL A 9 -17.10 1.24 2.50
C VAL A 9 -17.10 2.49 1.61
N THR A 10 -15.94 3.00 1.20
CA THR A 10 -15.90 4.20 0.33
C THR A 10 -16.55 3.94 -1.03
N ARG A 11 -16.41 2.72 -1.56
CA ARG A 11 -17.13 2.28 -2.77
C ARG A 11 -18.64 2.26 -2.57
N GLU A 12 -19.13 1.73 -1.46
CA GLU A 12 -20.55 1.69 -1.15
C GLU A 12 -21.14 3.10 -1.01
N HIS A 13 -20.42 4.01 -0.33
CA HIS A 13 -20.80 5.42 -0.26
C HIS A 13 -20.91 6.07 -1.65
N ALA A 14 -19.96 5.79 -2.56
CA ALA A 14 -20.00 6.30 -3.93
C ALA A 14 -21.21 5.76 -4.71
N LEU A 15 -21.52 4.45 -4.58
CA LEU A 15 -22.68 3.83 -5.21
C LEU A 15 -23.99 4.42 -4.69
N ASN A 16 -24.10 4.64 -3.37
CA ASN A 16 -25.28 5.25 -2.76
C ASN A 16 -25.43 6.72 -3.18
N ALA A 17 -24.35 7.49 -3.22
CA ALA A 17 -24.39 8.87 -3.70
C ALA A 17 -24.86 8.96 -5.17
N HIS A 18 -24.36 8.08 -6.04
CA HIS A 18 -24.83 8.01 -7.43
C HIS A 18 -26.29 7.57 -7.56
N ARG A 19 -26.76 6.66 -6.69
CA ARG A 19 -28.17 6.28 -6.63
C ARG A 19 -29.05 7.48 -6.26
N SER A 20 -28.67 8.23 -5.23
CA SER A 20 -29.38 9.45 -4.81
C SER A 20 -29.45 10.50 -5.93
N VAL A 21 -28.36 10.70 -6.69
CA VAL A 21 -28.36 11.59 -7.87
C VAL A 21 -29.37 11.12 -8.91
N ARG A 22 -29.36 9.82 -9.26
CA ARG A 22 -30.27 9.25 -10.27
C ARG A 22 -31.73 9.32 -9.82
N ASP A 23 -32.00 9.00 -8.56
CA ASP A 23 -33.35 9.02 -7.99
C ASP A 23 -33.90 10.45 -7.95
N HIS A 24 -33.06 11.43 -7.60
CA HIS A 24 -33.45 12.84 -7.67
C HIS A 24 -33.70 13.29 -9.11
N MET A 25 -32.77 13.01 -10.03
CA MET A 25 -32.91 13.43 -11.43
C MET A 25 -34.09 12.81 -12.15
N SER A 26 -34.51 11.60 -11.77
CA SER A 26 -35.67 10.95 -12.38
C SER A 26 -37.01 11.45 -11.83
N ARG A 27 -37.04 11.98 -10.59
CA ARG A 27 -38.28 12.40 -9.91
C ARG A 27 -38.49 13.91 -9.89
N CYS A 28 -37.42 14.69 -9.96
CA CYS A 28 -37.46 16.14 -9.90
C CYS A 28 -37.85 16.72 -11.27
N ARG A 29 -39.01 17.37 -11.35
CA ARG A 29 -39.55 17.96 -12.58
C ARG A 29 -38.60 18.99 -13.23
N PRO A 30 -37.98 19.93 -12.48
CA PRO A 30 -36.94 20.81 -13.04
C PRO A 30 -35.76 20.02 -13.64
N CYS A 31 -35.17 19.09 -12.88
CA CYS A 31 -34.00 18.32 -13.34
C CYS A 31 -34.28 17.39 -14.54
N THR A 32 -35.54 17.01 -14.79
CA THR A 32 -35.91 16.17 -15.94
C THR A 32 -36.20 16.97 -17.20
N LYS A 33 -36.65 18.23 -17.07
CA LYS A 33 -37.12 19.03 -18.21
C LYS A 33 -36.14 20.12 -18.62
N GLU A 34 -35.28 20.56 -17.71
CA GLU A 34 -34.36 21.66 -17.94
C GLU A 34 -32.91 21.17 -18.05
N PRO A 35 -32.07 21.83 -18.86
CA PRO A 35 -30.66 21.45 -19.03
C PRO A 35 -29.82 21.73 -17.78
N ILE A 36 -30.29 22.60 -16.88
CA ILE A 36 -29.61 22.95 -15.64
C ILE A 36 -30.32 22.23 -14.48
N PRO A 37 -29.61 21.41 -13.69
CA PRO A 37 -30.21 20.77 -12.53
C PRO A 37 -30.56 21.81 -11.46
N CYS A 38 -31.66 21.57 -10.73
CA CYS A 38 -32.01 22.41 -9.58
C CYS A 38 -30.87 22.41 -8.54
N GLU A 39 -30.91 23.35 -7.59
CA GLU A 39 -29.85 23.51 -6.59
C GLU A 39 -29.52 22.21 -5.84
N LEU A 40 -30.54 21.48 -5.39
CA LEU A 40 -30.36 20.18 -4.73
C LEU A 40 -29.73 19.14 -5.68
N GLY A 41 -30.17 19.09 -6.94
CA GLY A 41 -29.59 18.20 -7.96
C GLY A 41 -28.11 18.50 -8.21
N SER A 42 -27.76 19.79 -8.29
CA SER A 42 -26.37 20.26 -8.41
C SER A 42 -25.53 19.92 -7.18
N MET A 43 -26.06 20.08 -5.97
CA MET A 43 -25.39 19.68 -4.73
C MET A 43 -25.15 18.17 -4.68
N LEU A 44 -26.14 17.35 -5.03
CA LEU A 44 -26.03 15.89 -5.07
C LEU A 44 -24.97 15.45 -6.10
N GLN A 45 -24.94 16.06 -7.29
CA GLN A 45 -23.91 15.78 -8.30
C GLN A 45 -22.50 16.09 -7.79
N ARG A 46 -22.30 17.27 -7.16
CA ARG A 46 -21.00 17.65 -6.59
C ARG A 46 -20.58 16.71 -5.47
N GLY A 47 -21.49 16.37 -4.57
CA GLY A 47 -21.25 15.42 -3.47
C GLY A 47 -20.88 14.03 -3.97
N ALA A 48 -21.64 13.49 -4.93
CA ALA A 48 -21.33 12.21 -5.57
C ALA A 48 -19.96 12.26 -6.28
N GLY A 49 -19.65 13.34 -7.00
CA GLY A 49 -18.35 13.50 -7.64
C GLY A 49 -17.18 13.51 -6.65
N LYS A 50 -17.34 14.14 -5.48
CA LYS A 50 -16.33 14.13 -4.41
C LYS A 50 -16.12 12.73 -3.85
N ILE A 51 -17.18 12.05 -3.44
CA ILE A 51 -17.10 10.70 -2.84
C ILE A 51 -16.57 9.68 -3.86
N SER A 52 -16.93 9.81 -5.14
CA SER A 52 -16.40 8.94 -6.18
C SER A 52 -14.91 9.11 -6.41
N ARG A 53 -14.36 10.33 -6.25
CA ARG A 53 -12.91 10.55 -6.24
C ARG A 53 -12.25 9.91 -5.02
N GLU A 54 -12.81 10.08 -3.83
CA GLU A 54 -12.29 9.46 -2.61
C GLU A 54 -12.28 7.92 -2.70
N ALA A 55 -13.35 7.33 -3.26
CA ALA A 55 -13.43 5.89 -3.51
C ALA A 55 -12.38 5.43 -4.54
N ALA A 56 -12.19 6.21 -5.61
CA ALA A 56 -11.16 5.97 -6.62
C ALA A 56 -9.73 6.03 -6.03
N ASP A 57 -9.43 7.02 -5.21
CA ASP A 57 -8.13 7.20 -4.57
C ASP A 57 -7.86 6.07 -3.56
N ALA A 58 -8.86 5.70 -2.74
CA ALA A 58 -8.76 4.59 -1.81
C ALA A 58 -8.51 3.25 -2.55
N LEU A 59 -9.19 3.05 -3.68
CA LEU A 59 -9.06 1.88 -4.51
C LEU A 59 -7.68 1.82 -5.21
N ALA A 60 -7.20 2.94 -5.74
CA ALA A 60 -5.86 3.05 -6.33
C ALA A 60 -4.75 2.84 -5.29
N ALA A 61 -4.95 3.28 -4.05
CA ALA A 61 -4.01 3.03 -2.96
C ALA A 61 -4.00 1.56 -2.50
N TYR A 62 -5.14 0.86 -2.59
CA TYR A 62 -5.23 -0.56 -2.21
C TYR A 62 -4.81 -1.53 -3.31
N LEU A 63 -5.17 -1.25 -4.57
CA LEU A 63 -4.81 -1.99 -5.77
C LEU A 63 -4.24 -1.02 -6.83
N PRO A 64 -2.97 -0.61 -6.71
CA PRO A 64 -2.33 0.25 -7.70
C PRO A 64 -2.32 -0.37 -9.10
N PRO A 65 -2.27 0.44 -10.18
CA PRO A 65 -1.92 -0.05 -11.51
C PRO A 65 -0.68 -0.95 -11.49
N GLY A 66 -0.70 -2.02 -12.28
CA GLY A 66 0.34 -3.05 -12.31
C GLY A 66 0.17 -4.19 -11.29
N THR A 67 -0.77 -4.07 -10.33
CA THR A 67 -1.02 -5.12 -9.34
C THR A 67 -1.60 -6.37 -9.99
N GLU A 68 -1.01 -7.54 -9.71
CA GLU A 68 -1.58 -8.83 -10.12
C GLU A 68 -2.72 -9.25 -9.18
N VAL A 69 -3.87 -9.59 -9.75
CA VAL A 69 -5.06 -10.05 -9.01
C VAL A 69 -5.61 -11.33 -9.61
N THR A 70 -6.23 -12.17 -8.78
CA THR A 70 -6.96 -13.36 -9.20
C THR A 70 -8.45 -13.09 -9.09
N TYR A 71 -9.20 -13.42 -10.15
CA TYR A 71 -10.67 -13.29 -10.15
C TYR A 71 -11.33 -14.49 -9.45
N GLN A 72 -12.25 -14.21 -8.54
CA GLN A 72 -12.98 -15.20 -7.71
C GLN A 72 -14.50 -15.11 -7.86
N GLY A 73 -15.00 -14.24 -8.75
CA GLY A 73 -16.45 -14.05 -8.93
C GLY A 73 -17.14 -15.18 -9.70
N ASP A 74 -18.39 -14.90 -10.08
CA ASP A 74 -19.32 -15.90 -10.60
C ASP A 74 -19.19 -16.19 -12.09
N ARG A 75 -18.29 -15.51 -12.81
CA ARG A 75 -18.02 -15.80 -14.22
C ARG A 75 -17.03 -16.97 -14.34
N PRO A 76 -17.49 -18.22 -14.58
CA PRO A 76 -16.64 -19.41 -14.53
C PRO A 76 -15.48 -19.34 -15.54
N GLU A 77 -15.68 -18.68 -16.68
CA GLU A 77 -14.66 -18.52 -17.72
C GLU A 77 -13.45 -17.69 -17.27
N TYR A 78 -13.60 -16.88 -16.22
CA TYR A 78 -12.54 -16.03 -15.66
C TYR A 78 -12.07 -16.45 -14.27
N ARG A 79 -12.81 -17.33 -13.58
CA ARG A 79 -12.50 -17.76 -12.20
C ARG A 79 -11.11 -18.41 -12.13
N GLY A 80 -10.33 -17.99 -11.14
CA GLY A 80 -8.95 -18.45 -10.93
C GLY A 80 -7.91 -17.84 -11.87
N ARG A 81 -8.32 -17.05 -12.88
CA ARG A 81 -7.35 -16.40 -13.79
C ARG A 81 -6.73 -15.17 -13.14
N THR A 82 -5.46 -14.93 -13.49
CA THR A 82 -4.70 -13.76 -13.04
C THR A 82 -4.81 -12.63 -14.06
N PHE A 83 -5.13 -11.45 -13.55
CA PHE A 83 -5.25 -10.21 -14.29
C PHE A 83 -4.31 -9.16 -13.72
N VAL A 84 -4.00 -8.14 -14.50
CA VAL A 84 -3.25 -6.96 -14.05
C VAL A 84 -4.21 -5.77 -13.96
N VAL A 85 -4.12 -5.02 -12.86
CA VAL A 85 -4.85 -3.77 -12.67
C VAL A 85 -4.30 -2.71 -13.63
N VAL A 86 -5.14 -2.10 -14.45
CA VAL A 86 -4.72 -1.04 -15.41
C VAL A 86 -5.09 0.36 -14.93
N GLY A 87 -6.11 0.47 -14.08
CA GLY A 87 -6.52 1.74 -13.50
C GLY A 87 -8.03 1.87 -13.40
N LEU A 88 -8.50 3.08 -13.14
CA LEU A 88 -9.91 3.38 -12.96
C LEU A 88 -10.65 3.39 -14.29
N ALA A 89 -11.82 2.79 -14.33
CA ALA A 89 -12.70 2.83 -15.47
C ALA A 89 -13.26 4.26 -15.68
N PRO A 90 -13.26 4.81 -16.91
CA PRO A 90 -13.62 6.22 -17.17
C PRO A 90 -15.03 6.65 -16.75
N ARG A 91 -15.93 5.70 -16.46
CA ARG A 91 -17.35 5.96 -16.19
C ARG A 91 -17.86 5.34 -14.90
N THR A 92 -16.98 4.74 -14.12
CA THR A 92 -17.39 3.97 -12.95
C THR A 92 -16.27 3.89 -11.93
N PRO A 93 -16.58 3.77 -10.63
CA PRO A 93 -15.58 3.58 -9.57
C PRO A 93 -14.92 2.18 -9.60
N TRP A 94 -15.00 1.45 -10.73
CA TRP A 94 -14.44 0.11 -10.89
C TRP A 94 -13.00 0.20 -11.41
N ILE A 95 -12.18 -0.79 -11.05
CA ILE A 95 -10.89 -1.02 -11.70
C ILE A 95 -11.12 -1.76 -13.03
N GLY A 96 -10.44 -1.32 -14.08
CA GLY A 96 -10.22 -2.11 -15.29
C GLY A 96 -9.07 -3.09 -15.10
N TYR A 97 -9.31 -4.34 -15.45
CA TYR A 97 -8.34 -5.43 -15.39
C TYR A 97 -8.03 -5.93 -16.81
N VAL A 98 -6.79 -6.33 -17.08
CA VAL A 98 -6.40 -6.95 -18.35
C VAL A 98 -5.81 -8.33 -18.10
N LEU A 99 -6.23 -9.31 -18.89
CA LEU A 99 -5.67 -10.67 -18.89
C LEU A 99 -4.20 -10.62 -19.32
N ARG A 100 -3.32 -11.23 -18.51
CA ARG A 100 -1.91 -11.36 -18.86
C ARG A 100 -1.76 -12.26 -20.10
N GLY A 101 -1.12 -11.76 -21.16
CA GLY A 101 -0.68 -12.59 -22.29
C GLY A 101 -1.71 -12.91 -23.39
N SER A 102 -2.83 -12.18 -23.50
CA SER A 102 -3.75 -12.34 -24.65
C SER A 102 -4.34 -11.01 -25.09
N GLY A 103 -4.52 -10.83 -26.41
CA GLY A 103 -5.04 -9.62 -27.05
C GLY A 103 -6.25 -9.02 -26.32
N ILE A 104 -6.13 -7.72 -26.05
CA ILE A 104 -6.72 -7.00 -24.92
C ILE A 104 -8.25 -6.91 -25.03
N ARG A 105 -8.98 -7.47 -24.06
CA ARG A 105 -10.33 -7.02 -23.71
C ARG A 105 -10.32 -6.52 -22.26
N PRO A 106 -10.69 -5.25 -22.00
CA PRO A 106 -10.81 -4.76 -20.63
C PRO A 106 -11.90 -5.58 -19.92
N PHE A 107 -11.50 -6.23 -18.84
CA PHE A 107 -12.39 -6.95 -17.94
C PHE A 107 -12.67 -6.06 -16.73
N PHE A 108 -13.94 -5.91 -16.37
CA PHE A 108 -14.33 -5.13 -15.19
C PHE A 108 -14.89 -6.08 -14.15
N ALA A 109 -14.30 -6.04 -12.95
CA ALA A 109 -14.76 -6.80 -11.79
C ALA A 109 -14.92 -5.88 -10.58
N THR A 110 -15.77 -6.32 -9.66
CA THR A 110 -15.95 -5.65 -8.38
C THR A 110 -14.81 -6.07 -7.44
N LEU A 111 -14.45 -5.20 -6.48
CA LEU A 111 -13.43 -5.52 -5.47
C LEU A 111 -13.71 -6.85 -4.73
N PRO A 112 -14.96 -7.17 -4.31
CA PRO A 112 -15.34 -8.50 -3.79
C PRO A 112 -14.86 -9.68 -4.65
N ASN A 113 -14.91 -9.53 -5.96
CA ASN A 113 -14.62 -10.60 -6.92
C ASN A 113 -13.15 -10.69 -7.30
N VAL A 114 -12.27 -9.87 -6.71
CA VAL A 114 -10.83 -9.93 -6.94
C VAL A 114 -10.06 -9.99 -5.63
N GLN A 115 -8.93 -10.67 -5.66
CA GLN A 115 -7.95 -10.67 -4.59
C GLN A 115 -6.57 -10.50 -5.18
N PRO A 116 -5.60 -9.88 -4.46
CA PRO A 116 -4.20 -9.96 -4.87
C PRO A 116 -3.82 -11.41 -5.19
N SER A 117 -3.09 -11.63 -6.29
CA SER A 117 -2.60 -12.98 -6.61
C SER A 117 -1.76 -13.52 -5.47
N SER A 118 -1.60 -14.84 -5.35
CA SER A 118 -0.76 -15.44 -4.29
C SER A 118 0.65 -14.86 -4.28
N ARG A 119 1.20 -14.55 -5.46
CA ARG A 119 2.50 -13.89 -5.63
C ARG A 119 2.48 -12.45 -5.11
N GLU A 120 1.48 -11.67 -5.48
CA GLU A 120 1.32 -10.28 -5.02
C GLU A 120 1.11 -10.21 -3.50
N ALA A 121 0.25 -11.09 -2.96
CA ALA A 121 0.02 -11.20 -1.53
C ALA A 121 1.33 -11.51 -0.77
N GLN A 122 2.13 -12.45 -1.28
CA GLN A 122 3.42 -12.76 -0.69
C GLN A 122 4.39 -11.56 -0.74
N GLN A 123 4.41 -10.80 -1.84
CA GLN A 123 5.23 -9.60 -1.95
C GLN A 123 4.79 -8.49 -0.99
N ARG A 124 3.48 -8.26 -0.82
CA ARG A 124 2.94 -7.29 0.14
C ARG A 124 3.29 -7.68 1.57
N ASN A 125 3.17 -8.96 1.92
CA ASN A 125 3.56 -9.47 3.23
C ASN A 125 5.06 -9.27 3.49
N ARG A 126 5.90 -9.52 2.48
CA ARG A 126 7.35 -9.24 2.56
C ARG A 126 7.64 -7.76 2.77
N LEU A 127 6.96 -6.86 2.06
CA LEU A 127 7.13 -5.42 2.22
C LEU A 127 6.75 -4.94 3.62
N GLU A 128 5.63 -5.42 4.14
CA GLU A 128 5.20 -5.11 5.51
C GLU A 128 6.19 -5.66 6.55
N ALA A 129 6.71 -6.88 6.36
CA ALA A 129 7.74 -7.44 7.25
C ALA A 129 9.04 -6.62 7.25
N VAL A 130 9.50 -6.19 6.08
CA VAL A 130 10.69 -5.32 5.95
C VAL A 130 10.44 -3.97 6.62
N LYS A 131 9.28 -3.32 6.37
CA LYS A 131 8.91 -2.06 7.01
C LYS A 131 8.88 -2.14 8.54
N ARG A 132 8.33 -3.24 9.09
CA ARG A 132 8.35 -3.49 10.54
C ARG A 132 9.78 -3.63 11.06
N THR A 133 10.62 -4.40 10.37
CA THR A 133 12.02 -4.58 10.76
C THR A 133 12.78 -3.26 10.76
N VAL A 134 12.57 -2.43 9.73
CA VAL A 134 13.13 -1.07 9.66
C VAL A 134 12.64 -0.23 10.85
N ALA A 135 11.34 -0.23 11.14
CA ALA A 135 10.79 0.52 12.26
C ALA A 135 11.39 0.09 13.61
N VAL A 136 11.61 -1.22 13.81
CA VAL A 136 12.28 -1.74 15.01
C VAL A 136 13.71 -1.20 15.13
N CYS A 137 14.51 -1.31 14.07
CA CYS A 137 15.88 -0.78 14.08
C CYS A 137 15.91 0.74 14.29
N CYS A 138 15.03 1.49 13.62
CA CYS A 138 14.92 2.95 13.79
C CYS A 138 14.48 3.32 15.21
N ALA A 139 13.63 2.54 15.87
CA ALA A 139 13.24 2.76 17.25
C ALA A 139 14.41 2.55 18.22
N VAL A 140 15.26 1.54 17.98
CA VAL A 140 16.52 1.35 18.72
C VAL A 140 17.45 2.54 18.53
N LEU A 141 17.63 3.02 17.30
CA LEU A 141 18.44 4.22 17.04
C LEU A 141 17.87 5.46 17.75
N ALA A 142 16.56 5.67 17.68
CA ALA A 142 15.89 6.81 18.31
C ALA A 142 15.99 6.79 19.84
N GLN A 143 15.94 5.61 20.47
CA GLN A 143 16.17 5.44 21.91
C GLN A 143 17.54 5.98 22.34
N HIS A 144 18.52 5.97 21.43
CA HIS A 144 19.86 6.51 21.63
C HIS A 144 20.09 7.84 20.89
N MET A 145 19.02 8.60 20.59
CA MET A 145 19.08 9.93 19.98
C MET A 145 19.79 9.96 18.60
N VAL A 146 19.80 8.83 17.90
CA VAL A 146 20.28 8.71 16.51
C VAL A 146 19.07 8.60 15.59
N TYR A 147 18.99 9.48 14.60
CA TYR A 147 17.90 9.52 13.63
C TYR A 147 18.46 9.22 12.24
N LEU A 148 17.83 8.28 11.55
CA LEU A 148 18.16 7.89 10.18
C LEU A 148 16.86 7.78 9.38
N ASP A 149 16.71 8.56 8.31
CA ASP A 149 15.55 8.46 7.42
C ASP A 149 15.71 7.24 6.51
N VAL A 150 14.97 6.18 6.82
CA VAL A 150 15.01 4.93 6.05
C VAL A 150 13.73 4.78 5.24
N LYS A 151 13.87 4.79 3.91
CA LYS A 151 12.78 4.58 2.97
C LYS A 151 12.71 3.11 2.58
N THR A 152 11.50 2.56 2.62
CA THR A 152 11.23 1.17 2.23
C THR A 152 10.11 1.12 1.20
N GLU A 153 10.47 0.75 -0.02
CA GLU A 153 9.56 0.75 -1.17
C GLU A 153 9.70 -0.51 -2.02
N ARG A 154 8.71 -0.75 -2.88
CA ARG A 154 8.74 -1.81 -3.88
C ARG A 154 8.98 -1.18 -5.25
N SER A 155 10.01 -1.62 -5.96
CA SER A 155 10.25 -1.22 -7.35
C SER A 155 9.19 -1.80 -8.30
N ASP A 156 9.12 -1.28 -9.52
CA ASP A 156 8.27 -1.81 -10.59
C ASP A 156 8.61 -3.27 -10.95
N THR A 157 9.85 -3.68 -10.72
CA THR A 157 10.33 -5.07 -10.92
C THR A 157 9.99 -6.00 -9.74
N GLY A 158 9.28 -5.49 -8.72
CA GLY A 158 8.87 -6.23 -7.53
C GLY A 158 10.00 -6.46 -6.52
N VAL A 159 11.13 -5.74 -6.63
CA VAL A 159 12.23 -5.77 -5.66
C VAL A 159 11.87 -4.85 -4.50
N ILE A 160 12.15 -5.28 -3.26
CA ILE A 160 11.97 -4.44 -2.08
C ILE A 160 13.28 -3.71 -1.80
N CYS A 161 13.24 -2.39 -1.92
CA CYS A 161 14.38 -1.51 -1.73
C CYS A 161 14.32 -0.90 -0.33
N VAL A 162 15.44 -0.97 0.40
CA VAL A 162 15.66 -0.21 1.63
C VAL A 162 16.76 0.80 1.34
N THR A 163 16.47 2.08 1.52
CA THR A 163 17.37 3.18 1.15
C THR A 163 17.45 4.23 2.25
N TRP A 164 18.59 4.91 2.31
CA TRP A 164 18.90 6.01 3.24
C TRP A 164 20.00 6.88 2.62
N SER A 165 20.19 8.08 3.17
CA SER A 165 21.32 8.94 2.78
C SER A 165 22.64 8.40 3.30
N SER A 166 23.65 8.28 2.44
CA SER A 166 25.00 7.86 2.85
C SER A 166 25.59 8.79 3.90
N ALA A 167 25.33 10.10 3.81
CA ALA A 167 25.83 11.08 4.77
C ALA A 167 25.22 10.90 6.17
N GLU A 168 23.91 10.65 6.24
CA GLU A 168 23.21 10.39 7.51
C GLU A 168 23.69 9.10 8.15
N PHE A 169 23.90 8.07 7.33
CA PHE A 169 24.38 6.78 7.80
C PHE A 169 25.80 6.86 8.38
N VAL A 170 26.73 7.50 7.68
CA VAL A 170 28.09 7.74 8.18
C VAL A 170 28.06 8.59 9.46
N GLY A 171 27.18 9.60 9.50
CA GLY A 171 26.95 10.39 10.72
C GLY A 171 26.48 9.54 11.91
N ALA A 172 25.62 8.56 11.67
CA ALA A 172 25.16 7.61 12.69
C ALA A 172 26.28 6.64 13.14
N GLU A 173 27.11 6.14 12.22
CA GLU A 173 28.27 5.31 12.53
C GLU A 173 29.31 6.05 13.39
N ASN A 174 29.57 7.31 13.06
CA ASN A 174 30.48 8.15 13.86
C ASN A 174 29.94 8.35 15.28
N ARG A 175 28.62 8.49 15.46
CA ARG A 175 28.02 8.55 16.80
C ARG A 175 28.20 7.23 17.56
N ALA A 176 27.98 6.10 16.89
CA ALA A 176 28.16 4.77 17.48
C ALA A 176 29.58 4.54 18.02
N THR A 177 30.59 5.10 17.36
CA THR A 177 31.99 5.01 17.78
C THR A 177 32.40 6.05 18.83
N SER A 178 31.75 7.23 18.85
CA SER A 178 32.04 8.31 19.81
C SER A 178 31.40 8.16 21.18
N GLU A 179 30.32 7.36 21.32
CA GLU A 179 29.65 7.18 22.61
C GLU A 179 30.52 6.38 23.58
N SER A 180 31.02 7.08 24.59
CA SER A 180 31.94 6.59 25.63
C SER A 180 31.29 5.66 26.67
N GLY A 181 30.03 5.27 26.48
CA GLY A 181 29.34 4.22 27.23
C GLY A 181 29.22 2.94 26.41
N LYS A 182 30.01 1.90 26.75
CA LYS A 182 30.18 0.66 25.97
C LYS A 182 28.90 -0.02 25.46
N GLN A 183 27.74 0.20 26.07
CA GLN A 183 26.48 -0.45 25.70
C GLN A 183 25.68 0.31 24.64
N SER A 184 25.53 1.64 24.74
CA SER A 184 24.75 2.42 23.77
C SER A 184 25.34 2.35 22.36
N GLY A 185 26.67 2.49 22.24
CA GLY A 185 27.37 2.33 20.96
C GLY A 185 27.18 0.95 20.32
N GLN A 186 27.05 -0.12 21.12
CA GLN A 186 26.77 -1.48 20.62
C GLN A 186 25.36 -1.61 20.06
N TYR A 187 24.35 -1.01 20.70
CA TYR A 187 22.98 -1.02 20.20
C TYR A 187 22.84 -0.21 18.91
N ILE A 188 23.47 0.96 18.84
CA ILE A 188 23.51 1.79 17.62
C ILE A 188 24.20 0.99 16.49
N ALA A 189 25.41 0.48 16.72
CA ALA A 189 26.15 -0.30 15.72
C ALA A 189 25.37 -1.55 15.27
N GLY A 190 24.75 -2.26 16.21
CA GLY A 190 23.90 -3.42 15.91
C GLY A 190 22.70 -3.05 15.03
N ALA A 191 22.01 -1.96 15.33
CA ALA A 191 20.86 -1.51 14.54
C ALA A 191 21.27 -1.08 13.13
N LEU A 192 22.38 -0.34 12.99
CA LEU A 192 22.94 0.07 11.69
C LEU A 192 23.37 -1.16 10.86
N TYR A 193 24.03 -2.13 11.49
CA TYR A 193 24.40 -3.39 10.85
C TYR A 193 23.18 -4.15 10.34
N LEU A 194 22.14 -4.28 11.16
CA LEU A 194 20.91 -4.98 10.76
C LEU A 194 20.19 -4.26 9.61
N LEU A 195 20.21 -2.93 9.56
CA LEU A 195 19.68 -2.17 8.42
C LEU A 195 20.49 -2.41 7.13
N GLN A 196 21.83 -2.42 7.22
CA GLN A 196 22.71 -2.79 6.09
C GLN A 196 22.45 -4.22 5.61
N ALA A 197 22.39 -5.18 6.53
CA ALA A 197 22.08 -6.57 6.22
C ALA A 197 20.70 -6.69 5.56
N LEU A 198 19.68 -6.03 6.11
CA LEU A 198 18.33 -6.01 5.55
C LEU A 198 18.35 -5.52 4.10
N ARG A 199 19.00 -4.38 3.82
CA ARG A 199 19.15 -3.84 2.46
C ARG A 199 19.83 -4.83 1.51
N ALA A 200 20.91 -5.47 1.95
CA ALA A 200 21.63 -6.43 1.12
C ALA A 200 20.78 -7.68 0.81
N HIS A 201 20.07 -8.22 1.82
CA HIS A 201 19.27 -9.42 1.66
C HIS A 201 17.97 -9.17 0.88
N THR A 202 17.34 -8.00 0.99
CA THR A 202 16.17 -7.66 0.16
C THR A 202 16.55 -7.46 -1.30
N GLN A 203 17.72 -6.88 -1.59
CA GLN A 203 18.25 -6.77 -2.96
C GLN A 203 18.56 -8.15 -3.58
N ARG A 204 19.15 -9.06 -2.80
CA ARG A 204 19.42 -10.45 -3.22
C ARG A 204 18.18 -11.35 -3.21
N ARG A 205 17.04 -10.86 -2.72
CA ARG A 205 15.80 -11.63 -2.54
C ARG A 205 15.97 -12.86 -1.63
N SER A 206 16.89 -12.81 -0.67
CA SER A 206 17.13 -13.89 0.30
C SER A 206 16.19 -13.74 1.50
N TRP A 207 14.97 -14.26 1.37
CA TRP A 207 13.91 -14.03 2.36
C TRP A 207 14.13 -14.74 3.69
N ASP A 208 14.85 -15.86 3.69
CA ASP A 208 15.22 -16.56 4.92
C ASP A 208 16.26 -15.78 5.75
N ASP A 209 17.17 -15.06 5.07
CA ASP A 209 18.07 -14.12 5.73
C ASP A 209 17.30 -12.90 6.25
N VAL A 210 16.35 -12.36 5.47
CA VAL A 210 15.48 -11.25 5.92
C VAL A 210 14.73 -11.63 7.19
N ALA A 211 14.18 -12.85 7.28
CA ALA A 211 13.51 -13.34 8.48
C ALA A 211 14.47 -13.43 9.69
N ARG A 212 15.72 -13.86 9.48
CA ARG A 212 16.76 -13.88 10.51
C ARG A 212 17.14 -12.46 10.97
N VAL A 213 17.25 -11.51 10.06
CA VAL A 213 17.49 -10.09 10.39
C VAL A 213 16.34 -9.54 11.22
N ALA A 214 15.09 -9.82 10.85
CA ALA A 214 13.91 -9.40 11.62
C ALA A 214 13.92 -9.96 13.06
N HIS A 215 14.24 -11.25 13.22
CA HIS A 215 14.39 -11.88 14.54
C HIS A 215 15.50 -11.25 15.38
N ASN A 216 16.65 -10.99 14.77
CA ASN A 216 17.78 -10.35 15.45
C ASN A 216 17.49 -8.88 15.80
N ALA A 217 16.73 -8.16 14.97
CA ALA A 217 16.27 -6.80 15.25
C ALA A 217 15.33 -6.78 16.46
N GLN A 218 14.40 -7.74 16.55
CA GLN A 218 13.53 -7.85 17.71
C GLN A 218 14.33 -8.13 18.99
N LYS A 219 15.26 -9.09 18.94
CA LYS A 219 16.16 -9.34 20.07
C LYS A 219 16.96 -8.10 20.47
N LEU A 220 17.47 -7.34 19.50
CA LEU A 220 18.21 -6.11 19.78
C LEU A 220 17.32 -5.08 20.49
N ALA A 221 16.09 -4.90 20.01
CA ALA A 221 15.12 -4.01 20.63
C ALA A 221 14.76 -4.43 22.07
N ASP A 222 14.55 -5.73 22.30
CA ASP A 222 14.27 -6.26 23.63
C ASP A 222 15.43 -5.98 24.60
N HIS A 223 16.69 -6.18 24.17
CA HIS A 223 17.87 -5.87 24.99
C HIS A 223 18.07 -4.36 25.19
N ALA A 224 17.66 -3.52 24.24
CA ALA A 224 17.72 -2.06 24.34
C ALA A 224 16.53 -1.46 25.11
N GLY A 225 15.57 -2.27 25.55
CA GLY A 225 14.38 -1.84 26.27
C GLY A 225 13.33 -1.11 25.42
N VAL A 226 13.36 -1.32 24.09
CA VAL A 226 12.44 -0.67 23.14
C VAL A 226 11.22 -1.57 22.89
N ARG A 227 10.02 -1.01 23.05
CA ARG A 227 8.75 -1.67 22.69
C ARG A 227 8.24 -1.11 21.37
N VAL A 228 8.05 -1.97 20.37
CA VAL A 228 7.65 -1.63 18.99
C VAL A 228 6.35 -2.33 18.62
#